data_AF-A0A1M6NGZ9-F1
#
_entry.id   AF-A0A1M6NGZ9-F1
#
_cell.length_a   1.000
_cell.length_b   1.000
_cell.length_c   1.000
_cell.angle_alpha   90.00
_cell.angle_beta   90.00
_cell.angle_gamma   90.00
#
_symmetry.space_group_name_H-M   'P 1'
#
loop_
_entity.id
_entity.type
_entity.pdbx_description
1 polymer ?
#
loop_
_entity_poly.entity_id
_entity_poly.type
_entity_poly.pdbx_seq_one_letter_code
_entity_poly.pdbx_strand_id
1 'polypeptide(L)'
;MKKFDCSIGKKLAVPLLCFAFLLPAGECALGAEPLKWTENKADVRIYQTELSDFYEISFLNLDSNCEESTYERDVKNGIRLLMINGGFVPEPETVLQDGVVYAPLEKIAEPLGITYDLTDESGNYLTLKKGDTTLVFPRYNESTVLLNGHEMAASYYLCDYDYLYVPLRFVAETFGGKVQYVDDYEKTYCHEDNSESPNWVKVSVIAIEMPNGTKPQYVSKDGLEKITDVSVQYQKDLIAAKEETNQEIEQKFYYDASAVTYTGKKLARFYVYELKGFENFPIYFNEYTGEIYSESAGLAFAGLHKGFINIGFMLS
;
A
#
# COMPACT_ATOMS: atom_id res chain seq x y z
N MET A 1 -43.19 -16.77 -10.30
CA MET A 1 -42.70 -15.39 -10.46
C MET A 1 -42.98 -14.60 -9.17
N LYS A 2 -41.93 -14.34 -8.39
CA LYS A 2 -41.91 -13.29 -7.35
C LYS A 2 -40.65 -12.49 -7.61
N LYS A 3 -40.80 -11.23 -8.00
CA LYS A 3 -39.72 -10.24 -8.00
C LYS A 3 -39.39 -9.94 -6.54
N PHE A 4 -38.12 -10.06 -6.16
CA PHE A 4 -37.62 -9.51 -4.91
C PHE A 4 -36.71 -8.33 -5.27
N ASP A 5 -37.20 -7.13 -4.96
CA ASP A 5 -36.42 -5.90 -4.96
C ASP A 5 -35.37 -5.98 -3.86
N CYS A 6 -34.11 -5.77 -4.23
CA CYS A 6 -33.03 -5.53 -3.28
C CYS A 6 -33.15 -4.09 -2.79
N SER A 7 -33.85 -3.87 -1.68
CA SER A 7 -33.83 -2.60 -0.95
C SER A 7 -33.59 -2.88 0.52
N ILE A 8 -32.43 -2.49 1.01
CA ILE A 8 -32.11 -2.50 2.44
C ILE A 8 -32.07 -1.04 2.91
N GLY A 9 -33.04 -0.69 3.77
CA GLY A 9 -32.90 0.31 4.83
C GLY A 9 -32.79 1.78 4.43
N LYS A 10 -33.93 2.46 4.27
CA LYS A 10 -34.00 3.93 4.42
C LYS A 10 -33.50 4.35 5.81
N LYS A 11 -32.37 5.07 5.88
CA LYS A 11 -32.08 6.02 6.96
C LYS A 11 -31.99 7.43 6.39
N LEU A 12 -32.70 8.34 7.05
CA LEU A 12 -32.92 9.73 6.66
C LEU A 12 -31.62 10.46 6.32
N ALA A 13 -31.62 11.13 5.17
CA ALA A 13 -30.67 12.20 4.86
C ALA A 13 -30.90 13.37 5.84
N VAL A 14 -29.90 13.67 6.66
CA VAL A 14 -29.77 14.96 7.33
C VAL A 14 -29.04 15.86 6.32
N PRO A 15 -29.59 17.02 5.92
CA PRO A 15 -28.91 17.91 4.99
C PRO A 15 -27.74 18.57 5.73
N LEU A 16 -26.51 18.11 5.47
CA LEU A 16 -25.32 18.83 5.87
C LEU A 16 -25.22 20.07 4.95
N LEU A 17 -25.36 21.26 5.53
CA LEU A 17 -25.05 22.52 4.88
C LEU A 17 -23.57 22.49 4.44
N CYS A 18 -23.32 22.43 3.14
CA CYS A 18 -22.01 22.71 2.58
C CYS A 18 -21.68 24.19 2.79
N PHE A 19 -20.82 24.50 3.75
CA PHE A 19 -20.06 25.75 3.73
C PHE A 19 -18.99 25.61 2.65
N ALA A 20 -19.21 26.25 1.52
CA ALA A 20 -18.19 26.44 0.49
C ALA A 20 -17.08 27.33 1.07
N PHE A 21 -15.97 26.72 1.47
CA PHE A 21 -14.71 27.45 1.58
C PHE A 21 -14.18 27.66 0.15
N LEU A 22 -14.27 28.91 -0.29
CA LEU A 22 -13.55 29.44 -1.46
C LEU A 22 -12.05 29.37 -1.17
N LEU A 23 -11.41 28.26 -1.54
CA LEU A 23 -9.98 28.25 -1.79
C LEU A 23 -9.72 28.84 -3.19
N PRO A 24 -8.68 29.68 -3.37
CA PRO A 24 -8.38 30.29 -4.65
C PRO A 24 -8.07 29.20 -5.67
N ALA A 25 -8.73 29.30 -6.82
CA ALA A 25 -8.59 28.42 -7.96
C ALA A 25 -7.13 28.32 -8.42
N GLY A 26 -6.45 27.27 -8.00
CA GLY A 26 -5.48 26.56 -8.82
C GLY A 26 -6.25 25.48 -9.58
N GLU A 27 -6.24 25.56 -10.90
CA GLU A 27 -6.87 24.60 -11.78
C GLU A 27 -6.31 23.18 -11.54
N CYS A 28 -7.06 22.34 -10.83
CA CYS A 28 -6.97 20.89 -11.00
C CYS A 28 -8.29 20.44 -11.63
N ALA A 29 -8.15 19.94 -12.86
CA ALA A 29 -9.18 19.81 -13.86
C ALA A 29 -10.30 18.83 -13.49
N LEU A 30 -11.50 19.14 -13.98
CA LEU A 30 -12.49 18.13 -14.35
C LEU A 30 -11.79 17.04 -15.20
N GLY A 31 -11.83 15.79 -14.72
CA GLY A 31 -11.45 14.62 -15.51
C GLY A 31 -10.01 14.12 -15.35
N ALA A 32 -9.44 14.16 -14.15
CA ALA A 32 -8.22 13.40 -13.87
C ALA A 32 -8.49 11.91 -14.16
N GLU A 33 -7.66 11.29 -15.00
CA GLU A 33 -7.68 9.84 -15.19
C GLU A 33 -7.42 9.15 -13.83
N PRO A 34 -8.06 8.00 -13.55
CA PRO A 34 -7.88 7.32 -12.28
C PRO A 34 -6.41 6.94 -12.10
N LEU A 35 -5.90 7.15 -10.89
CA LEU A 35 -4.53 6.81 -10.50
C LEU A 35 -4.21 5.35 -10.87
N LYS A 36 -3.23 5.17 -11.76
CA LYS A 36 -2.86 3.86 -12.25
C LYS A 36 -1.80 3.19 -11.38
N TRP A 37 -2.06 1.94 -11.00
CA TRP A 37 -1.07 1.09 -10.33
C TRP A 37 0.15 0.84 -11.24
N THR A 38 1.34 0.77 -10.65
CA THR A 38 2.59 0.46 -11.36
C THR A 38 3.44 -0.51 -10.54
N GLU A 39 3.98 -1.56 -11.19
CA GLU A 39 4.87 -2.52 -10.52
C GLU A 39 6.11 -1.83 -9.93
N ASN A 40 6.58 -2.30 -8.76
CA ASN A 40 7.74 -1.76 -8.02
C ASN A 40 7.62 -0.32 -7.52
N LYS A 41 6.46 0.34 -7.69
CA LYS A 41 6.26 1.71 -7.24
C LYS A 41 5.71 1.76 -5.81
N ALA A 42 6.62 1.75 -4.85
CA ALA A 42 6.27 1.71 -3.43
C ALA A 42 6.07 3.08 -2.79
N ASP A 43 6.20 4.19 -3.53
CA ASP A 43 6.00 5.54 -2.97
C ASP A 43 4.56 5.73 -2.47
N VAL A 44 4.41 5.88 -1.16
CA VAL A 44 3.16 6.22 -0.49
C VAL A 44 3.48 7.06 0.74
N ARG A 45 2.68 8.09 1.00
CA ARG A 45 2.77 8.88 2.23
C ARG A 45 1.40 9.06 2.83
N ILE A 46 1.32 8.96 4.15
CA ILE A 46 0.08 9.14 4.89
C ILE A 46 0.23 10.38 5.77
N TYR A 47 -0.71 11.31 5.62
CA TYR A 47 -0.79 12.53 6.42
C TYR A 47 -2.06 12.51 7.25
N GLN A 48 -1.93 12.88 8.53
CA GLN A 48 -3.08 13.20 9.35
C GLN A 48 -3.59 14.57 8.91
N THR A 49 -4.89 14.67 8.60
CA THR A 49 -5.51 15.96 8.28
C THR A 49 -5.93 16.70 9.56
N GLU A 50 -6.48 17.90 9.43
CA GLU A 50 -7.06 18.63 10.58
C GLU A 50 -8.25 17.90 11.24
N LEU A 51 -8.84 16.92 10.55
CA LEU A 51 -9.91 16.08 11.08
C LEU A 51 -9.30 14.77 11.62
N SER A 52 -9.48 14.50 12.93
CA SER A 52 -8.84 13.37 13.64
C SER A 52 -9.06 11.99 13.02
N ASP A 53 -10.12 11.82 12.24
CA ASP A 53 -10.56 10.55 11.62
C ASP A 53 -10.52 10.60 10.08
N PHE A 54 -9.71 11.48 9.52
CA PHE A 54 -9.59 11.67 8.08
C PHE A 54 -8.11 11.79 7.73
N TYR A 55 -7.66 10.91 6.85
CA TYR A 55 -6.26 10.79 6.48
C TYR A 55 -6.11 10.96 4.99
N GLU A 56 -5.08 11.70 4.61
CA GLU A 56 -4.68 11.85 3.22
C GLU A 56 -3.64 10.79 2.90
N ILE A 57 -3.86 10.05 1.81
CA ILE A 57 -2.92 9.07 1.28
C ILE A 57 -2.43 9.60 -0.06
N SER A 58 -1.17 9.99 -0.10
CA SER A 58 -0.51 10.57 -1.26
C SER A 58 0.33 9.52 -1.98
N PHE A 59 0.26 9.55 -3.30
CA PHE A 59 1.00 8.73 -4.23
C PHE A 59 1.67 9.63 -5.27
N LEU A 60 2.88 9.28 -5.69
CA LEU A 60 3.47 9.93 -6.86
C LEU A 60 2.72 9.46 -8.12
N ASN A 61 2.22 10.33 -8.99
CA ASN A 61 1.80 9.96 -10.34
C ASN A 61 2.99 10.16 -11.30
N LEU A 62 3.35 9.13 -12.07
CA LEU A 62 4.53 9.17 -12.96
C LEU A 62 4.25 9.87 -14.28
N ASP A 63 2.99 9.87 -14.74
CA ASP A 63 2.61 10.49 -16.00
C ASP A 63 2.63 12.02 -15.86
N SER A 64 2.16 12.52 -14.72
CA SER A 64 2.19 13.95 -14.38
C SER A 64 3.46 14.38 -13.64
N ASN A 65 4.20 13.43 -13.05
CA ASN A 65 5.29 13.69 -12.10
C ASN A 65 4.85 14.58 -10.92
N CYS A 66 3.57 14.47 -10.54
CA CYS A 66 2.95 15.21 -9.44
C CYS A 66 2.51 14.23 -8.35
N GLU A 67 2.50 14.69 -7.10
CA GLU A 67 1.82 13.98 -6.03
C GLU A 67 0.30 14.13 -6.20
N GLU A 68 -0.39 12.99 -6.12
CA GLU A 68 -1.84 12.92 -6.14
C GLU A 68 -2.31 12.26 -4.85
N SER A 69 -3.41 12.78 -4.32
CA SER A 69 -3.87 12.41 -2.99
C SER A 69 -5.28 11.85 -3.04
N THR A 70 -5.46 10.81 -2.26
CA THR A 70 -6.73 10.14 -1.99
C THR A 70 -7.00 10.27 -0.49
N TYR A 71 -8.20 9.90 -0.05
CA TYR A 71 -8.57 10.09 1.36
C TYR A 71 -9.21 8.85 1.94
N GLU A 72 -8.73 8.43 3.10
CA GLU A 72 -9.32 7.33 3.86
C GLU A 72 -10.36 7.87 4.84
N ARG A 73 -11.56 7.28 4.81
CA ARG A 73 -12.74 7.70 5.58
C ARG A 73 -13.19 6.66 6.60
N ASP A 74 -12.80 5.38 6.47
CA ASP A 74 -13.12 4.34 7.46
C ASP A 74 -11.91 4.01 8.35
N VAL A 75 -11.53 4.96 9.21
CA VAL A 75 -10.38 4.82 10.11
C VAL A 75 -10.67 3.98 11.35
N LYS A 76 -11.93 3.65 11.63
CA LYS A 76 -12.32 2.90 12.84
C LYS A 76 -11.63 1.54 12.94
N ASN A 77 -11.27 0.98 11.79
CA ASN A 77 -10.58 -0.29 11.68
C ASN A 77 -9.13 -0.16 11.22
N GLY A 78 -8.57 1.06 11.23
CA GLY A 78 -7.26 1.38 10.67
C GLY A 78 -7.27 1.66 9.17
N ILE A 79 -6.19 2.25 8.67
CA ILE A 79 -5.93 2.42 7.25
C ILE A 79 -5.45 1.08 6.68
N ARG A 80 -5.97 0.64 5.53
CA ARG A 80 -5.51 -0.59 4.85
C ARG A 80 -4.90 -0.25 3.50
N LEU A 81 -3.59 -0.36 3.41
CA LEU A 81 -2.88 -0.27 2.15
C LEU A 81 -2.84 -1.63 1.46
N LEU A 82 -2.93 -1.62 0.13
CA LEU A 82 -2.76 -2.80 -0.71
C LEU A 82 -1.54 -2.63 -1.59
N MET A 83 -0.55 -3.51 -1.43
CA MET A 83 0.64 -3.58 -2.27
C MET A 83 0.58 -4.84 -3.12
N ILE A 84 0.74 -4.70 -4.43
CA ILE A 84 0.82 -5.82 -5.37
C ILE A 84 2.12 -5.68 -6.16
N ASN A 85 2.95 -6.72 -6.18
CA ASN A 85 4.24 -6.75 -6.87
C ASN A 85 5.11 -5.50 -6.60
N GLY A 86 5.16 -5.09 -5.32
CA GLY A 86 5.91 -3.92 -4.86
C GLY A 86 5.35 -2.56 -5.26
N GLY A 87 4.19 -2.50 -5.91
CA GLY A 87 3.46 -1.27 -6.20
C GLY A 87 2.24 -1.11 -5.29
N PHE A 88 2.01 0.07 -4.72
CA PHE A 88 0.76 0.35 -4.00
C PHE A 88 -0.41 0.56 -4.98
N VAL A 89 -1.56 -0.06 -4.67
CA VAL A 89 -2.82 0.13 -5.39
C VAL A 89 -3.49 1.39 -4.84
N PRO A 90 -3.67 2.44 -5.66
CA PRO A 90 -4.39 3.64 -5.25
C PRO A 90 -5.87 3.33 -5.03
N GLU A 91 -6.45 3.87 -3.95
CA GLU A 91 -7.85 3.65 -3.56
C GLU A 91 -8.27 2.18 -3.67
N PRO A 92 -7.67 1.28 -2.86
CA PRO A 92 -7.93 -0.15 -2.99
C PRO A 92 -9.33 -0.53 -2.49
N GLU A 93 -10.04 0.40 -1.83
CA GLU A 93 -11.43 0.30 -1.36
C GLU A 93 -11.73 -1.03 -0.65
N THR A 94 -10.78 -1.54 0.12
CA THR A 94 -10.90 -2.87 0.71
C THR A 94 -11.98 -2.92 1.79
N VAL A 95 -12.73 -4.00 1.85
CA VAL A 95 -13.76 -4.24 2.86
C VAL A 95 -13.38 -5.46 3.71
N LEU A 96 -13.40 -5.32 5.04
CA LEU A 96 -13.24 -6.44 5.95
C LEU A 96 -14.62 -6.91 6.42
N GLN A 97 -15.02 -8.11 6.02
CA GLN A 97 -16.29 -8.72 6.43
C GLN A 97 -16.05 -10.18 6.86
N ASP A 98 -16.54 -10.54 8.04
CA ASP A 98 -16.44 -11.91 8.59
C ASP A 98 -15.00 -12.47 8.60
N GLY A 99 -14.01 -11.61 8.81
CA GLY A 99 -12.58 -11.96 8.81
C GLY A 99 -11.96 -12.14 7.42
N VAL A 100 -12.72 -11.90 6.35
CA VAL A 100 -12.26 -11.95 4.96
C VAL A 100 -12.08 -10.53 4.45
N VAL A 101 -10.92 -10.25 3.86
CA VAL A 101 -10.71 -8.99 3.13
C VAL A 101 -11.14 -9.15 1.69
N TYR A 102 -12.01 -8.26 1.26
CA TYR A 102 -12.54 -8.11 -0.08
C TYR A 102 -11.92 -6.89 -0.75
N ALA A 103 -11.76 -6.95 -2.07
CA ALA A 103 -11.34 -5.79 -2.87
C ALA A 103 -12.14 -5.76 -4.18
N PRO A 104 -12.39 -4.58 -4.77
CA PRO A 104 -13.04 -4.46 -6.06
C PRO A 104 -12.22 -5.15 -7.14
N LEU A 105 -12.87 -6.04 -7.91
CA LEU A 105 -12.21 -6.83 -8.95
C LEU A 105 -11.51 -5.95 -9.98
N GLU A 106 -12.14 -4.86 -10.39
CA GLU A 106 -11.59 -3.90 -11.35
C GLU A 106 -10.28 -3.25 -10.90
N LYS A 107 -10.11 -3.02 -9.59
CA LYS A 107 -8.90 -2.39 -9.01
C LYS A 107 -7.73 -3.38 -8.92
N ILE A 108 -8.01 -4.68 -8.81
CA ILE A 108 -7.00 -5.72 -8.57
C ILE A 108 -6.72 -6.62 -9.78
N ALA A 109 -7.61 -6.66 -10.79
CA ALA A 109 -7.48 -7.56 -11.93
C ALA A 109 -6.18 -7.31 -12.72
N GLU A 110 -5.94 -6.07 -13.16
CA GLU A 110 -4.70 -5.70 -13.88
C GLU A 110 -3.44 -5.97 -13.01
N PRO A 111 -3.35 -5.48 -11.76
CA PRO A 111 -2.18 -5.74 -10.90
C PRO A 111 -1.87 -7.23 -10.66
N LEU A 112 -2.90 -8.08 -10.57
CA LEU A 112 -2.74 -9.52 -10.38
C LEU A 112 -2.44 -10.27 -11.70
N GLY A 113 -2.61 -9.59 -12.84
CA GLY A 113 -2.49 -10.17 -14.19
C GLY A 113 -3.65 -11.12 -14.51
N ILE A 114 -4.84 -10.82 -14.03
CA ILE A 114 -6.07 -11.61 -14.20
C ILE A 114 -6.98 -10.90 -15.20
N THR A 115 -7.57 -11.66 -16.12
CA THR A 115 -8.71 -11.18 -16.91
C THR A 115 -10.01 -11.74 -16.32
N TYR A 116 -11.11 -11.04 -16.54
CA TYR A 116 -12.40 -11.48 -16.05
C TYR A 116 -13.52 -11.28 -17.07
N ASP A 117 -14.48 -12.19 -17.03
CA ASP A 117 -15.70 -12.17 -17.83
C ASP A 117 -16.91 -12.27 -16.89
N LEU A 118 -17.92 -11.45 -17.17
CA LEU A 118 -19.25 -11.52 -16.55
C LEU A 118 -20.26 -12.01 -17.59
N THR A 119 -21.22 -12.82 -17.17
CA THR A 119 -22.32 -13.25 -18.05
C THR A 119 -23.67 -12.96 -17.40
N ASP A 120 -24.61 -12.35 -18.14
CA ASP A 120 -26.03 -12.22 -17.79
C ASP A 120 -26.92 -12.99 -18.81
N GLU A 121 -28.15 -13.42 -18.52
CA GLU A 121 -29.34 -12.61 -18.19
C GLU A 121 -30.19 -13.15 -17.00
N SER A 122 -29.74 -14.14 -16.20
CA SER A 122 -30.54 -14.67 -15.06
C SER A 122 -29.75 -15.35 -13.93
N GLY A 123 -28.42 -15.24 -13.85
CA GLY A 123 -27.65 -15.94 -12.80
C GLY A 123 -26.14 -15.72 -12.89
N ASN A 124 -25.69 -14.60 -12.32
CA ASN A 124 -24.34 -14.03 -12.37
C ASN A 124 -23.22 -15.05 -12.18
N TYR A 125 -22.53 -15.32 -13.30
CA TYR A 125 -21.32 -16.12 -13.41
C TYR A 125 -20.13 -15.17 -13.54
N LEU A 126 -19.20 -15.21 -12.58
CA LEU A 126 -17.92 -14.52 -12.67
C LEU A 126 -16.85 -15.53 -13.07
N THR A 127 -16.14 -15.28 -14.17
CA THR A 127 -14.96 -16.06 -14.56
C THR A 127 -13.72 -15.22 -14.44
N LEU A 128 -12.71 -15.73 -13.74
CA LEU A 128 -11.38 -15.16 -13.63
C LEU A 128 -10.39 -16.08 -14.34
N LYS A 129 -9.46 -15.53 -15.12
CA LYS A 129 -8.45 -16.30 -15.86
C LYS A 129 -7.06 -15.69 -15.72
N LYS A 130 -6.06 -16.56 -15.61
CA LYS A 130 -4.63 -16.23 -15.74
C LYS A 130 -3.87 -17.45 -16.24
N GLY A 131 -3.25 -17.33 -17.41
CA GLY A 131 -2.63 -18.48 -18.08
C GLY A 131 -3.64 -19.62 -18.27
N ASP A 132 -3.27 -20.83 -17.88
CA ASP A 132 -4.14 -22.02 -17.96
C ASP A 132 -5.09 -22.18 -16.76
N THR A 133 -5.03 -21.27 -15.78
CA THR A 133 -5.90 -21.33 -14.60
C THR A 133 -7.20 -20.56 -14.85
N THR A 134 -8.32 -21.22 -14.62
CA THR A 134 -9.67 -20.66 -14.72
C THR A 134 -10.38 -20.86 -13.38
N LEU A 135 -10.76 -19.76 -12.74
CA LEU A 135 -11.57 -19.75 -11.53
C LEU A 135 -12.95 -19.20 -11.85
N VAL A 136 -13.98 -19.92 -11.45
CA VAL A 136 -15.36 -19.60 -11.79
C VAL A 136 -16.19 -19.53 -10.52
N PHE A 137 -16.88 -18.42 -10.32
CA PHE A 137 -17.95 -18.28 -9.34
C PHE A 137 -19.27 -18.51 -10.08
N PRO A 138 -19.91 -19.68 -9.92
CA PRO A 138 -21.05 -20.05 -10.75
C PRO A 138 -22.24 -19.13 -10.55
N ARG A 139 -22.39 -18.62 -9.32
CA ARG A 139 -23.54 -17.84 -8.85
C ARG A 139 -23.12 -16.88 -7.75
N TYR A 140 -23.93 -15.84 -7.58
CA TYR A 140 -23.81 -14.89 -6.48
C TYR A 140 -24.06 -15.55 -5.12
N ASN A 141 -23.30 -15.14 -4.10
CA ASN A 141 -23.48 -15.55 -2.71
C ASN A 141 -23.38 -17.08 -2.46
N GLU A 142 -22.75 -17.82 -3.37
CA GLU A 142 -22.42 -19.23 -3.16
C GLU A 142 -20.97 -19.36 -2.68
N SER A 143 -20.75 -20.22 -1.68
CA SER A 143 -19.44 -20.53 -1.10
C SER A 143 -18.72 -21.67 -1.84
N THR A 144 -19.13 -21.95 -3.08
CA THR A 144 -18.57 -23.00 -3.93
C THR A 144 -18.20 -22.40 -5.27
N VAL A 145 -17.00 -22.71 -5.74
CA VAL A 145 -16.45 -22.22 -7.00
C VAL A 145 -15.90 -23.39 -7.81
N LEU A 146 -15.70 -23.20 -9.11
CA LEU A 146 -15.04 -24.18 -9.97
C LEU A 146 -13.63 -23.69 -10.31
N LEU A 147 -12.62 -24.43 -9.87
CA LEU A 147 -11.22 -24.23 -10.28
C LEU A 147 -10.86 -25.25 -11.34
N ASN A 148 -10.61 -24.79 -12.56
CA ASN A 148 -10.36 -25.63 -13.73
C ASN A 148 -11.45 -26.71 -13.92
N GLY A 149 -12.71 -26.36 -13.62
CA GLY A 149 -13.87 -27.26 -13.71
C GLY A 149 -14.11 -28.16 -12.49
N HIS A 150 -13.26 -28.12 -11.46
CA HIS A 150 -13.43 -28.88 -10.23
C HIS A 150 -14.01 -28.02 -9.11
N GLU A 151 -15.05 -28.52 -8.43
CA GLU A 151 -15.65 -27.83 -7.29
C GLU A 151 -14.69 -27.70 -6.12
N MET A 152 -14.67 -26.51 -5.51
CA MET A 152 -13.94 -26.23 -4.28
C MET A 152 -14.70 -25.24 -3.39
N ALA A 153 -14.47 -25.30 -2.08
CA ALA A 153 -14.99 -24.32 -1.15
C ALA A 153 -14.26 -22.98 -1.30
N ALA A 154 -15.02 -21.88 -1.21
CA ALA A 154 -14.51 -20.53 -1.24
C ALA A 154 -15.37 -19.60 -0.38
N SER A 155 -14.84 -18.42 -0.09
CA SER A 155 -15.72 -17.31 0.31
C SER A 155 -16.49 -16.82 -0.92
N TYR A 156 -17.74 -16.41 -0.71
CA TYR A 156 -18.56 -15.82 -1.76
C TYR A 156 -18.04 -14.43 -2.12
N TYR A 157 -18.32 -13.95 -3.34
CA TYR A 157 -18.08 -12.56 -3.73
C TYR A 157 -19.24 -11.66 -3.29
N LEU A 158 -18.94 -10.39 -2.97
CA LEU A 158 -19.93 -9.38 -2.65
C LEU A 158 -20.23 -8.53 -3.89
N CYS A 159 -21.43 -8.01 -3.96
CA CYS A 159 -21.82 -7.05 -4.99
C CYS A 159 -22.41 -5.83 -4.27
N ASP A 160 -21.77 -4.68 -4.45
CA ASP A 160 -22.36 -3.38 -4.12
C ASP A 160 -22.77 -2.69 -5.43
N TYR A 161 -23.65 -1.69 -5.36
CA TYR A 161 -24.23 -0.98 -6.52
C TYR A 161 -23.18 -0.59 -7.58
N ASP A 162 -21.96 -0.27 -7.16
CA ASP A 162 -20.89 0.23 -8.00
C ASP A 162 -19.78 -0.80 -8.30
N TYR A 163 -19.60 -1.84 -7.46
CA TYR A 163 -18.44 -2.74 -7.55
C TYR A 163 -18.72 -4.22 -7.24
N LEU A 164 -17.99 -5.07 -7.96
CA LEU A 164 -17.89 -6.50 -7.69
C LEU A 164 -16.68 -6.79 -6.79
N TYR A 165 -16.93 -7.18 -5.56
CA TYR A 165 -15.90 -7.44 -4.54
C TYR A 165 -15.58 -8.92 -4.44
N VAL A 166 -14.31 -9.27 -4.62
CA VAL A 166 -13.86 -10.67 -4.53
C VAL A 166 -13.01 -10.90 -3.28
N PRO A 167 -13.02 -12.12 -2.69
CA PRO A 167 -12.18 -12.43 -1.54
C PRO A 167 -10.70 -12.39 -1.94
N LEU A 168 -10.00 -11.34 -1.52
CA LEU A 168 -8.70 -10.95 -2.06
C LEU A 168 -7.64 -12.04 -1.93
N ARG A 169 -7.48 -12.59 -0.72
CA ARG A 169 -6.52 -13.68 -0.46
C ARG A 169 -6.84 -14.91 -1.31
N PHE A 170 -8.11 -15.32 -1.33
CA PHE A 170 -8.54 -16.51 -2.05
C PHE A 170 -8.24 -16.40 -3.54
N VAL A 171 -8.59 -15.26 -4.16
CA VAL A 171 -8.31 -15.01 -5.58
C VAL A 171 -6.80 -14.98 -5.83
N ALA A 172 -6.03 -14.20 -5.05
CA ALA A 172 -4.59 -14.08 -5.26
C ALA A 172 -3.86 -15.43 -5.12
N GLU A 173 -4.14 -16.19 -4.06
CA GLU A 173 -3.51 -17.50 -3.82
C GLU A 173 -3.95 -18.56 -4.85
N THR A 174 -5.20 -18.50 -5.33
CA THR A 174 -5.67 -19.37 -6.43
C THR A 174 -4.82 -19.21 -7.69
N PHE A 175 -4.38 -17.98 -7.97
CA PHE A 175 -3.51 -17.67 -9.10
C PHE A 175 -2.02 -17.69 -8.76
N GLY A 176 -1.65 -18.39 -7.67
CA GLY A 176 -0.28 -18.65 -7.26
C GLY A 176 0.41 -17.51 -6.50
N GLY A 177 -0.31 -16.44 -6.18
CA GLY A 177 0.18 -15.32 -5.40
C GLY A 177 0.47 -15.70 -3.95
N LYS A 178 1.42 -14.99 -3.33
CA LYS A 178 1.70 -15.08 -1.89
C LYS A 178 1.17 -13.83 -1.20
N VAL A 179 0.30 -14.02 -0.22
CA VAL A 179 -0.34 -12.91 0.50
C VAL A 179 0.22 -12.79 1.91
N GLN A 180 0.80 -11.63 2.21
CA GLN A 180 1.28 -11.24 3.54
C GLN A 180 0.33 -10.18 4.12
N TYR A 181 -0.10 -10.39 5.36
CA TYR A 181 -0.84 -9.39 6.12
C TYR A 181 0.07 -8.83 7.21
N VAL A 182 0.31 -7.53 7.14
CA VAL A 182 0.99 -6.76 8.18
C VAL A 182 -0.08 -5.94 8.87
N ASP A 183 -0.46 -6.36 10.07
CA ASP A 183 -1.58 -5.77 10.80
C ASP A 183 -1.27 -4.34 11.26
N ASP A 184 -0.06 -4.11 11.76
CA ASP A 184 0.40 -2.81 12.23
C ASP A 184 1.81 -2.59 11.69
N TYR A 185 1.90 -1.86 10.58
CA TYR A 185 3.11 -1.66 9.81
C TYR A 185 4.18 -0.93 10.62
N GLU A 186 3.80 0.19 11.26
CA GLU A 186 4.69 0.99 12.10
C GLU A 186 5.26 0.17 13.24
N LYS A 187 4.41 -0.54 13.99
CA LYS A 187 4.88 -1.39 15.09
C LYS A 187 5.74 -2.57 14.61
N THR A 188 5.49 -3.08 13.40
CA THR A 188 6.21 -4.24 12.86
C THR A 188 7.61 -3.86 12.39
N TYR A 189 7.80 -2.68 11.82
CA TYR A 189 9.03 -2.30 11.14
C TYR A 189 9.71 -1.03 11.68
N CYS A 190 8.95 -0.08 12.22
CA CYS A 190 9.43 1.24 12.65
C CYS A 190 9.75 1.35 14.14
N HIS A 191 9.79 0.22 14.87
CA HIS A 191 10.20 0.12 16.28
C HIS A 191 9.65 1.19 17.24
N GLU A 192 8.48 1.74 16.95
CA GLU A 192 7.89 2.74 17.82
C GLU A 192 7.56 2.13 19.19
N ASP A 193 8.33 2.52 20.20
CA ASP A 193 8.06 2.19 21.59
C ASP A 193 6.72 2.82 21.98
N ASN A 194 5.75 1.98 22.33
CA ASN A 194 4.35 2.29 22.72
C ASN A 194 4.21 3.27 23.92
N SER A 195 5.25 3.99 24.34
CA SER A 195 5.22 4.76 25.59
C SER A 195 4.77 6.21 25.43
N GLU A 196 4.90 6.84 24.25
CA GLU A 196 4.54 8.25 24.08
C GLU A 196 3.95 8.65 22.70
N SER A 197 3.86 7.73 21.72
CA SER A 197 3.23 8.07 20.43
C SER A 197 1.77 8.47 20.66
N PRO A 198 1.29 9.56 20.03
CA PRO A 198 -0.14 9.89 19.99
C PRO A 198 -0.93 8.65 19.55
N ASN A 199 -2.22 8.55 19.87
CA ASN A 199 -3.11 7.48 19.38
C ASN A 199 -3.24 7.53 17.85
N TRP A 200 -2.18 7.19 17.12
CA TRP A 200 -2.14 7.19 15.67
C TRP A 200 -3.01 6.06 15.16
N VAL A 201 -3.68 6.32 14.05
CA VAL A 201 -4.47 5.29 13.38
C VAL A 201 -3.54 4.16 12.97
N LYS A 202 -3.98 2.93 13.26
CA LYS A 202 -3.27 1.74 12.83
C LYS A 202 -3.19 1.68 11.31
N VAL A 203 -2.00 1.43 10.77
CA VAL A 203 -1.78 1.23 9.34
C VAL A 203 -1.50 -0.25 9.08
N SER A 204 -2.41 -0.93 8.38
CA SER A 204 -2.23 -2.30 7.92
C SER A 204 -1.78 -2.31 6.46
N VAL A 205 -0.87 -3.22 6.11
CA VAL A 205 -0.44 -3.46 4.73
C VAL A 205 -0.78 -4.89 4.34
N ILE A 206 -1.55 -5.03 3.26
CA ILE A 206 -1.77 -6.30 2.58
C ILE A 206 -0.82 -6.34 1.39
N ALA A 207 0.20 -7.19 1.42
CA ALA A 207 1.18 -7.30 0.36
C ALA A 207 1.02 -8.61 -0.41
N ILE A 208 0.91 -8.52 -1.73
CA ILE A 208 0.70 -9.65 -2.64
C ILE A 208 1.86 -9.72 -3.62
N GLU A 209 2.54 -10.87 -3.64
CA GLU A 209 3.59 -11.17 -4.60
C GLU A 209 3.09 -12.23 -5.58
N MET A 210 2.91 -11.84 -6.85
CA MET A 210 2.46 -12.74 -7.90
C MET A 210 3.66 -13.37 -8.62
N PRO A 211 3.56 -14.65 -9.02
CA PRO A 211 4.55 -15.23 -9.93
C PRO A 211 4.45 -14.52 -11.28
N ASN A 212 5.53 -13.85 -11.69
CA ASN A 212 5.63 -13.14 -12.98
C ASN A 212 6.75 -13.68 -13.89
N GLY A 213 7.33 -14.83 -13.55
CA GLY A 213 8.44 -15.46 -14.29
C GLY A 213 9.80 -14.78 -14.11
N THR A 214 9.82 -13.56 -13.57
CA THR A 214 11.04 -12.83 -13.21
C THR A 214 11.56 -13.33 -11.87
N LYS A 215 12.86 -13.61 -11.80
CA LYS A 215 13.52 -13.96 -10.54
C LYS A 215 14.07 -12.69 -9.88
N PRO A 216 14.10 -12.63 -8.54
CA PRO A 216 14.87 -11.62 -7.82
C PRO A 216 16.29 -11.50 -8.40
N GLN A 217 16.73 -10.27 -8.64
CA GLN A 217 18.07 -9.98 -9.14
C GLN A 217 19.08 -9.81 -8.00
N TYR A 218 18.58 -9.48 -6.81
CA TYR A 218 19.37 -9.17 -5.63
C TYR A 218 18.98 -10.04 -4.45
N VAL A 219 19.92 -10.25 -3.55
CA VAL A 219 19.72 -10.89 -2.25
C VAL A 219 19.96 -9.88 -1.13
N SER A 220 19.68 -10.27 0.12
CA SER A 220 19.84 -9.37 1.27
C SER A 220 21.28 -8.88 1.48
N LYS A 221 22.28 -9.63 1.01
CA LYS A 221 23.67 -9.18 1.07
C LYS A 221 23.92 -7.96 0.16
N ASP A 222 23.33 -7.95 -1.04
CA ASP A 222 23.50 -6.83 -1.98
C ASP A 222 22.86 -5.56 -1.44
N GLY A 223 21.70 -5.69 -0.79
CA GLY A 223 21.05 -4.58 -0.11
C GLY A 223 21.87 -4.02 1.04
N LEU A 224 22.49 -4.88 1.86
CA LEU A 224 23.38 -4.45 2.94
C LEU A 224 24.56 -3.62 2.42
N GLU A 225 25.24 -4.11 1.38
CA GLU A 225 26.36 -3.41 0.75
C GLU A 225 25.91 -2.06 0.19
N LYS A 226 24.84 -2.04 -0.62
CA LYS A 226 24.34 -0.81 -1.25
C LYS A 226 23.88 0.25 -0.25
N ILE A 227 23.12 -0.16 0.78
CA ILE A 227 22.60 0.78 1.79
C ILE A 227 23.75 1.36 2.62
N THR A 228 24.75 0.54 2.96
CA THR A 228 25.96 1.01 3.66
C THR A 228 26.69 2.08 2.85
N ASP A 229 26.92 1.82 1.56
CA ASP A 229 27.58 2.79 0.67
C ASP A 229 26.80 4.11 0.58
N VAL A 230 25.47 4.02 0.43
CA VAL A 230 24.58 5.20 0.40
C VAL A 230 24.61 5.97 1.72
N SER A 231 24.56 5.29 2.87
CA SER A 231 24.61 5.93 4.19
C SER A 231 25.92 6.67 4.42
N VAL A 232 27.06 6.03 4.12
CA VAL A 232 28.39 6.63 4.24
C VAL A 232 28.54 7.84 3.33
N GLN A 233 28.04 7.77 2.09
CA GLN A 233 28.08 8.91 1.18
C GLN A 233 27.19 10.05 1.67
N TYR A 234 25.97 9.75 2.11
CA TYR A 234 25.02 10.75 2.61
C TYR A 234 25.56 11.52 3.83
N GLN A 235 26.24 10.84 4.77
CA GLN A 235 26.91 11.51 5.88
C GLN A 235 28.00 12.48 5.42
N LYS A 236 28.84 12.07 4.45
CA LYS A 236 29.89 12.94 3.90
C LYS A 236 29.30 14.18 3.25
N ASP A 237 28.23 14.01 2.48
CA ASP A 237 27.56 15.12 1.79
C ASP A 237 26.92 16.10 2.80
N LEU A 238 26.31 15.58 3.88
CA LEU A 238 25.79 16.41 4.96
C LEU A 238 26.87 17.22 5.67
N ILE A 239 28.00 16.59 6.01
CA ILE A 239 29.14 17.25 6.66
C ILE A 239 29.68 18.35 5.75
N ALA A 240 29.92 18.04 4.47
CA ALA A 240 30.42 19.01 3.50
C ALA A 240 29.47 20.22 3.37
N ALA A 241 28.16 20.00 3.28
CA ALA A 241 27.17 21.09 3.20
C ALA A 241 27.18 22.00 4.46
N LYS A 242 27.42 21.44 5.64
CA LYS A 242 27.55 22.21 6.90
C LYS A 242 28.84 23.02 6.96
N GLU A 243 29.95 22.43 6.49
CA GLU A 243 31.24 23.13 6.37
C GLU A 243 31.14 24.31 5.39
N GLU A 244 30.50 24.11 4.23
CA GLU A 244 30.28 25.17 3.23
C GLU A 244 29.43 26.34 3.75
N THR A 245 28.56 26.07 4.72
CA THR A 245 27.70 27.09 5.35
C THR A 245 28.29 27.69 6.62
N ASN A 246 29.54 27.37 6.98
CA ASN A 246 30.22 27.79 8.22
C ASN A 246 29.38 27.49 9.48
N GLN A 247 28.59 26.42 9.46
CA GLN A 247 27.83 25.98 10.63
C GLN A 247 28.68 25.05 11.49
N GLU A 248 28.57 25.18 12.82
CA GLU A 248 29.19 24.22 13.72
C GLU A 248 28.55 22.84 13.55
N ILE A 249 29.37 21.81 13.35
CA ILE A 249 28.88 20.44 13.19
C ILE A 249 28.75 19.82 14.57
N GLU A 250 27.51 19.65 15.00
CA GLU A 250 27.22 18.95 16.25
C GLU A 250 27.63 17.46 16.18
N GLN A 251 28.02 16.89 17.32
CA GLN A 251 28.49 15.50 17.41
C GLN A 251 27.48 14.48 16.85
N LYS A 252 26.18 14.78 16.92
CA LYS A 252 25.10 13.94 16.40
C LYS A 252 25.18 13.68 14.88
N PHE A 253 25.86 14.53 14.12
CA PHE A 253 26.09 14.33 12.68
C PHE A 253 27.17 13.28 12.38
N TYR A 254 28.00 12.91 13.36
CA TYR A 254 29.03 11.87 13.26
C TYR A 254 28.53 10.50 13.76
N TYR A 255 27.28 10.14 13.44
CA TYR A 255 26.76 8.79 13.67
C TYR A 255 27.58 7.74 12.90
N ASP A 256 27.50 6.46 13.30
CA ASP A 256 28.19 5.38 12.57
C ASP A 256 27.39 5.02 11.30
N ALA A 257 27.66 5.70 10.20
CA ALA A 257 27.01 5.48 8.91
C ALA A 257 27.27 4.09 8.31
N SER A 258 28.22 3.33 8.87
CA SER A 258 28.49 1.95 8.44
C SER A 258 27.71 0.90 9.23
N ALA A 259 27.05 1.29 10.32
CA ALA A 259 26.31 0.41 11.21
C ALA A 259 24.91 0.04 10.68
N VAL A 260 24.84 -0.36 9.41
CA VAL A 260 23.63 -0.89 8.77
C VAL A 260 23.52 -2.39 9.06
N THR A 261 22.33 -2.87 9.40
CA THR A 261 22.09 -4.29 9.65
C THR A 261 20.81 -4.78 8.96
N TYR A 262 20.83 -6.02 8.47
CA TYR A 262 19.64 -6.68 7.97
C TYR A 262 18.82 -7.22 9.14
N THR A 263 17.53 -6.89 9.17
CA THR A 263 16.63 -7.23 10.29
C THR A 263 16.18 -8.69 10.30
N GLY A 264 16.43 -9.44 9.22
CA GLY A 264 15.84 -10.76 9.01
C GLY A 264 14.41 -10.73 8.46
N LYS A 265 13.79 -9.55 8.34
CA LYS A 265 12.40 -9.39 7.90
C LYS A 265 12.31 -9.02 6.41
N LYS A 266 11.15 -9.33 5.81
CA LYS A 266 10.74 -8.87 4.48
C LYS A 266 9.30 -8.34 4.49
N LEU A 267 9.08 -7.27 3.74
CA LEU A 267 7.75 -6.84 3.28
C LEU A 267 7.62 -7.23 1.81
N ALA A 268 6.89 -8.30 1.50
CA ALA A 268 6.83 -8.91 0.17
C ALA A 268 8.23 -9.08 -0.46
N ARG A 269 8.56 -8.25 -1.46
CA ARG A 269 9.83 -8.26 -2.19
C ARG A 269 10.92 -7.34 -1.62
N PHE A 270 10.63 -6.63 -0.54
CA PHE A 270 11.56 -5.71 0.09
C PHE A 270 12.27 -6.37 1.28
N TYR A 271 13.60 -6.43 1.24
CA TYR A 271 14.40 -6.73 2.42
C TYR A 271 14.44 -5.51 3.33
N VAL A 272 14.26 -5.71 4.64
CA VAL A 272 14.21 -4.61 5.62
C VAL A 272 15.52 -4.53 6.41
N TYR A 273 16.07 -3.32 6.52
CA TYR A 273 17.32 -2.98 7.20
C TYR A 273 17.09 -1.86 8.20
N GLU A 274 18.03 -1.73 9.12
CA GLU A 274 18.07 -0.66 10.11
C GLU A 274 19.47 -0.05 10.12
N LEU A 275 19.54 1.25 10.34
CA LEU A 275 20.77 1.97 10.64
C LEU A 275 20.81 2.25 12.15
N LYS A 276 21.91 1.91 12.80
CA LYS A 276 22.06 2.13 14.24
C LYS A 276 21.92 3.61 14.61
N GLY A 277 21.08 3.90 15.60
CA GLY A 277 20.71 5.27 16.02
C GLY A 277 19.53 5.87 15.24
N PHE A 278 19.01 5.18 14.22
CA PHE A 278 17.85 5.56 13.41
C PHE A 278 16.93 4.36 13.19
N GLU A 279 16.86 3.44 14.16
CA GLU A 279 16.11 2.18 14.07
C GLU A 279 14.61 2.41 13.84
N ASN A 280 14.06 3.56 14.23
CA ASN A 280 12.66 3.91 14.00
C ASN A 280 12.32 4.16 12.51
N PHE A 281 13.32 4.26 11.64
CA PHE A 281 13.15 4.56 10.22
C PHE A 281 13.69 3.40 9.39
N PRO A 282 12.93 2.31 9.22
CA PRO A 282 13.38 1.15 8.46
C PRO A 282 13.70 1.52 7.01
N ILE A 283 14.68 0.81 6.48
CA ILE A 283 15.17 0.96 5.11
C ILE A 283 14.78 -0.30 4.33
N TYR A 284 14.09 -0.11 3.22
CA TYR A 284 13.57 -1.16 2.37
C TYR A 284 14.41 -1.25 1.10
N PHE A 285 14.83 -2.45 0.73
CA PHE A 285 15.57 -2.70 -0.51
C PHE A 285 14.80 -3.67 -1.40
N ASN A 286 14.44 -3.22 -2.60
CA ASN A 286 13.68 -4.01 -3.56
C ASN A 286 14.57 -5.09 -4.19
N GLU A 287 14.24 -6.37 -4.00
CA GLU A 287 15.04 -7.49 -4.52
C GLU A 287 15.00 -7.67 -6.05
N TYR A 288 14.12 -6.94 -6.74
CA TYR A 288 13.98 -6.96 -8.20
C TYR A 288 14.65 -5.76 -8.86
N THR A 289 14.53 -4.55 -8.29
CA THR A 289 15.06 -3.32 -8.90
C THR A 289 16.35 -2.82 -8.25
N GLY A 290 16.64 -3.28 -7.03
CA GLY A 290 17.72 -2.77 -6.20
C GLY A 290 17.48 -1.36 -5.69
N GLU A 291 16.28 -0.81 -5.85
CA GLU A 291 15.92 0.51 -5.34
C GLU A 291 15.79 0.50 -3.82
N ILE A 292 16.18 1.61 -3.21
CA ILE A 292 16.09 1.84 -1.78
C ILE A 292 14.86 2.72 -1.53
N TYR A 293 14.08 2.33 -0.54
CA TYR A 293 13.02 3.12 0.05
C TYR A 293 13.27 3.24 1.55
N SER A 294 12.71 4.26 2.18
CA SER A 294 12.74 4.39 3.63
C SER A 294 11.48 5.06 4.11
N GLU A 295 11.24 5.00 5.42
CA GLU A 295 10.26 5.91 6.02
C GLU A 295 10.60 7.37 5.72
N SER A 296 9.56 8.16 5.47
CA SER A 296 9.69 9.59 5.25
C SER A 296 9.84 10.31 6.60
N ALA A 297 11.05 10.74 6.96
CA ALA A 297 11.23 11.64 8.10
C ALA A 297 10.60 13.01 7.80
N GLY A 298 9.58 13.44 8.55
CA GLY A 298 8.93 14.74 8.35
C GLY A 298 7.43 14.78 8.69
N LEU A 299 6.65 15.43 7.82
CA LEU A 299 5.22 15.71 8.01
C LEU A 299 4.31 14.48 7.83
N ALA A 300 4.71 13.51 7.00
CA ALA A 300 4.00 12.24 6.90
C ALA A 300 4.28 11.43 8.18
N PHE A 301 3.25 10.84 8.78
CA PHE A 301 3.45 10.04 9.98
C PHE A 301 3.79 8.58 9.66
N ALA A 302 3.49 8.12 8.44
CA ALA A 302 3.80 6.79 7.95
C ALA A 302 3.95 6.82 6.42
N GLY A 303 4.86 6.02 5.87
CA GLY A 303 4.89 5.74 4.44
C GLY A 303 6.28 5.47 3.87
N LEU A 304 6.30 4.69 2.77
CA LEU A 304 7.53 4.38 2.06
C LEU A 304 7.83 5.47 1.04
N HIS A 305 9.04 6.01 1.09
CA HIS A 305 9.53 7.00 0.15
C HIS A 305 10.79 6.50 -0.55
N LYS A 306 10.87 6.68 -1.87
CA LYS A 306 12.05 6.32 -2.64
C LYS A 306 13.25 7.15 -2.22
N GLY A 307 14.31 6.47 -1.82
CA GLY A 307 15.55 7.07 -1.36
C GLY A 307 15.97 6.56 0.01
N PHE A 308 17.01 7.21 0.53
CA PHE A 308 17.56 6.94 1.85
C PHE A 308 16.92 7.87 2.89
N ILE A 309 16.97 7.48 4.17
CA ILE A 309 16.37 8.24 5.27
C ILE A 309 16.95 9.66 5.30
N ASN A 310 16.08 10.67 5.46
CA ASN A 310 16.49 12.07 5.53
C ASN A 310 17.02 12.44 6.94
N ILE A 311 18.21 11.96 7.29
CA ILE A 311 18.84 12.19 8.60
C ILE A 311 19.15 13.68 8.84
N GLY A 312 19.44 14.45 7.78
CA GLY A 312 19.69 15.88 7.92
C GLY A 312 18.53 16.64 8.56
N PHE A 313 17.29 16.28 8.23
CA PHE A 313 16.08 16.85 8.83
C PHE A 313 15.87 16.39 10.28
N MET A 314 16.18 15.14 10.60
CA MET A 314 16.03 14.62 11.97
C MET A 314 17.05 15.20 12.95
N LEU A 315 18.21 15.60 12.43
CA LEU A 315 19.28 16.20 13.22
C LEU A 315 19.25 17.74 13.20
N SER A 316 18.36 18.39 12.45
CA SER A 316 18.23 19.86 12.48
C SER A 316 17.40 20.31 13.67
#